data_AF-A0A949HQ78-F1
#
_entry.id   AF-A0A949HQ78-F1
#
_cell.length_a   1.000
_cell.length_b   1.000
_cell.length_c   1.000
_cell.angle_alpha   90.00
_cell.angle_beta   90.00
_cell.angle_gamma   90.00
#
_symmetry.space_group_name_H-M   'P 1'
#
loop_
_entity.id
_entity.type
_entity.pdbx_description
1 polymer ?
#
loop_
_entity_poly.entity_id
_entity_poly.type
_entity_poly.pdbx_seq_one_letter_code
_entity_poly.pdbx_strand_id
1 'polypeptide(L)'
;MCLHEGKKGRSIDPIFIRTLLKTIRPPWIRPWDGNNIIRPQDCGGRAELIARMPAELKGCLEMGGDTTLMVWADLDDDMENCEMLKAKFQEAARANGITDEQFNQVVFVFAKDRLENWIEFLNTGATDESREGPRLKDGRPVADAARRLAQRCLGQQVGPAIPPSLDWSCQNWRSLVARMRR
;
A
#
# COMPACT_ATOMS: atom_id res chain seq x y z
N MET A 1 6.59 8.20 -2.79
CA MET A 1 5.80 8.75 -1.66
C MET A 1 4.78 7.72 -1.24
N CYS A 2 4.44 7.64 0.06
CA CYS A 2 3.46 6.68 0.57
C CYS A 2 2.41 7.42 1.41
N LEU A 3 1.21 7.60 0.87
CA LEU A 3 0.08 8.14 1.62
C LEU A 3 -0.58 6.99 2.38
N HIS A 4 -0.96 7.22 3.63
CA HIS A 4 -1.69 6.23 4.41
C HIS A 4 -2.71 6.85 5.36
N GLU A 5 -3.72 6.07 5.71
CA GLU A 5 -4.67 6.44 6.75
C GLU A 5 -4.03 6.48 8.14
N GLY A 6 -4.67 7.20 9.06
CA GLY A 6 -4.22 7.38 10.42
C GLY A 6 -3.39 8.63 10.67
N LYS A 7 -3.01 8.81 11.95
CA LYS A 7 -2.21 9.93 12.45
C LYS A 7 -0.87 9.42 12.96
N LYS A 8 0.16 10.27 12.88
CA LYS A 8 1.50 10.00 13.37
C LYS A 8 1.49 9.41 14.79
N GLY A 9 2.20 8.29 14.97
CA GLY A 9 2.32 7.61 16.26
C GLY A 9 1.10 6.78 16.68
N ARG A 10 0.07 6.67 15.81
CA ARG A 10 -1.11 5.82 16.04
C ARG A 10 -1.34 4.78 14.96
N SER A 11 -0.64 4.86 13.83
CA SER A 11 -0.70 3.89 12.74
C SER A 11 0.55 2.99 12.73
N ILE A 12 0.34 1.70 12.49
CA ILE A 12 1.38 0.69 12.30
C ILE A 12 1.90 0.64 10.85
N ASP A 13 1.19 1.28 9.92
CA ASP A 13 1.47 1.24 8.48
C ASP A 13 2.89 1.73 8.16
N PRO A 14 3.41 2.84 8.74
CA PRO A 14 4.78 3.26 8.45
C PRO A 14 5.83 2.20 8.74
N ILE A 15 5.62 1.38 9.79
CA ILE A 15 6.53 0.29 10.15
C ILE A 15 6.43 -0.83 9.12
N PHE A 16 5.21 -1.23 8.76
CA PHE A 16 4.95 -2.27 7.79
C PHE A 16 5.51 -1.89 6.41
N ILE A 17 5.13 -0.72 5.89
CA ILE A 17 5.54 -0.15 4.59
C ILE A 17 7.07 -0.10 4.50
N ARG A 18 7.72 0.52 5.49
CA ARG A 18 9.18 0.69 5.47
C ARG A 18 9.89 -0.66 5.51
N THR A 19 9.41 -1.60 6.32
CA THR A 19 10.03 -2.91 6.44
C THR A 19 9.84 -3.74 5.17
N LEU A 20 8.64 -3.73 4.59
CA LEU A 20 8.32 -4.43 3.34
C LEU A 20 9.20 -3.95 2.20
N LEU A 21 9.21 -2.64 1.92
CA LEU A 21 9.95 -2.06 0.81
C LEU A 21 11.47 -2.26 0.95
N LYS A 22 12.01 -2.14 2.17
CA LYS A 22 13.43 -2.42 2.45
C LYS A 22 13.80 -3.89 2.24
N THR A 23 12.87 -4.80 2.49
CA THR A 23 13.13 -6.25 2.38
C THR A 23 13.00 -6.72 0.93
N ILE A 24 11.98 -6.25 0.20
CA ILE A 24 11.78 -6.59 -1.21
C ILE A 24 12.89 -6.02 -2.11
N ARG A 25 13.44 -4.85 -1.75
CA ARG A 25 14.46 -4.13 -2.57
C ARG A 25 14.06 -4.08 -4.05
N PRO A 26 12.86 -3.56 -4.37
CA PRO A 26 12.38 -3.56 -5.75
C PRO A 26 13.36 -2.81 -6.67
N PRO A 27 13.57 -3.25 -7.91
CA PRO A 27 14.67 -2.78 -8.76
C PRO A 27 14.58 -1.29 -9.16
N TRP A 28 13.39 -0.67 -9.04
CA TRP A 28 13.21 0.78 -9.23
C TRP A 28 13.52 1.60 -7.97
N ILE A 29 13.74 0.94 -6.83
CA ILE A 29 14.41 1.53 -5.67
C ILE A 29 15.91 1.39 -5.96
N ARG A 30 16.57 2.52 -6.24
CA ARG A 30 17.91 2.57 -6.86
C ARG A 30 18.94 1.69 -6.12
N PRO A 31 19.84 0.99 -6.84
CA PRO A 31 20.79 0.03 -6.26
C PRO A 31 22.08 0.64 -5.68
N TRP A 32 22.33 1.95 -5.83
CA TRP A 32 23.51 2.63 -5.27
C TRP A 32 23.17 3.48 -4.02
N ASP A 33 24.19 3.85 -3.23
CA ASP A 33 24.16 4.53 -1.91
C ASP A 33 23.53 5.95 -1.89
N GLY A 34 22.53 6.23 -2.72
CA GLY A 34 21.63 7.35 -2.55
C GLY A 34 20.49 6.97 -1.59
N ASN A 35 20.10 7.90 -0.71
CA ASN A 35 18.95 7.68 0.17
C ASN A 35 17.68 7.49 -0.67
N ASN A 36 17.23 6.24 -0.82
CA ASN A 36 15.87 5.94 -1.26
C ASN A 36 14.91 6.41 -0.16
N ILE A 37 14.36 7.62 -0.33
CA ILE A 37 13.51 8.23 0.69
C ILE A 37 12.08 7.69 0.52
N ILE A 38 11.76 6.60 1.23
CA ILE A 38 10.37 6.25 1.51
C ILE A 38 9.83 7.35 2.42
N ARG A 39 8.92 8.16 1.90
CA ARG A 39 8.24 9.24 2.63
C ARG A 39 6.81 8.79 2.95
N PRO A 40 6.59 8.08 4.09
CA PRO A 40 5.24 7.89 4.59
C PRO A 40 4.68 9.24 5.02
N GLN A 41 3.42 9.48 4.69
CA GLN A 41 2.72 10.70 4.99
C GLN A 41 1.35 10.34 5.55
N ASP A 42 1.16 10.73 6.81
CA ASP A 42 -0.11 10.56 7.50
C ASP A 42 -1.16 11.47 6.83
N CYS A 43 -2.28 10.88 6.45
CA CYS A 43 -3.39 11.61 5.83
C CYS A 43 -4.63 11.69 6.70
N GLY A 44 -4.60 11.22 7.96
CA GLY A 44 -5.77 11.20 8.82
C GLY A 44 -6.83 10.22 8.32
N GLY A 45 -8.04 10.65 8.03
CA GLY A 45 -9.11 9.76 7.56
C GLY A 45 -9.08 9.49 6.05
N ARG A 46 -9.82 8.47 5.58
CA ARG A 46 -9.99 8.17 4.16
C ARG A 46 -10.36 9.39 3.29
N ALA A 47 -11.28 10.23 3.74
CA ALA A 47 -11.71 11.41 2.98
C ALA A 47 -10.55 12.40 2.76
N GLU A 48 -9.72 12.61 3.79
CA GLU A 48 -8.54 13.46 3.73
C GLU A 48 -7.46 12.84 2.83
N LEU A 49 -7.28 11.51 2.91
CA LEU A 49 -6.41 10.74 2.03
C LEU A 49 -6.81 10.86 0.54
N ILE A 50 -8.11 10.69 0.23
CA ILE A 50 -8.65 10.85 -1.13
C ILE A 50 -8.44 12.27 -1.63
N ALA A 51 -8.71 13.29 -0.80
CA ALA A 51 -8.55 14.69 -1.18
C ALA A 51 -7.08 15.07 -1.44
N ARG A 52 -6.14 14.44 -0.72
CA ARG A 52 -4.71 14.74 -0.84
C ARG A 52 -4.05 14.09 -2.04
N MET A 53 -4.46 12.87 -2.39
CA MET A 53 -3.81 12.06 -3.42
C MET A 53 -3.56 12.78 -4.75
N PRO A 54 -4.51 13.56 -5.31
CA PRO A 54 -4.29 14.26 -6.58
C PRO A 54 -3.09 15.21 -6.57
N ALA A 55 -2.92 16.00 -5.51
CA ALA A 55 -1.80 16.95 -5.40
C ALA A 55 -0.45 16.23 -5.33
N GLU A 56 -0.40 15.14 -4.56
CA GLU A 56 0.81 14.34 -4.39
C GLU A 56 1.15 13.56 -5.67
N LEU A 57 0.15 13.12 -6.43
CA LEU A 57 0.35 12.50 -7.75
C LEU A 57 0.93 13.49 -8.74
N LYS A 58 0.39 14.71 -8.82
CA LYS A 58 0.97 15.77 -9.67
C LYS A 58 2.42 16.03 -9.32
N GLY A 59 2.74 16.15 -8.04
CA GLY A 59 4.13 16.29 -7.58
C GLY A 59 5.02 15.12 -7.99
N CYS A 60 4.52 13.87 -7.91
CA CYS A 60 5.27 12.71 -8.38
C CYS A 60 5.51 12.74 -9.91
N LEU A 61 4.51 13.15 -10.69
CA LEU A 61 4.60 13.26 -12.15
C LEU A 61 5.59 14.35 -12.59
N GLU A 62 5.60 15.50 -11.90
CA GLU A 62 6.53 16.60 -12.15
C GLU A 62 7.99 16.21 -11.86
N MET A 63 8.21 15.37 -10.85
CA MET A 63 9.54 14.84 -10.51
C MET A 63 10.05 13.77 -11.50
N GLY A 64 9.19 13.26 -12.40
CA GLY A 64 9.52 12.27 -13.41
C GLY A 64 9.53 10.81 -12.91
N GLY A 65 9.96 9.89 -13.79
CA GLY A 65 9.84 8.43 -13.63
C GLY A 65 10.58 7.81 -12.45
N ASP A 66 11.37 8.60 -11.70
CA ASP A 66 12.05 8.18 -10.48
C ASP A 66 11.15 8.22 -9.23
N THR A 67 9.93 8.76 -9.33
CA THR A 67 9.02 8.91 -8.19
C THR A 67 7.72 8.12 -8.39
N THR A 68 7.45 7.19 -7.47
CA THR A 68 6.17 6.45 -7.42
C THR A 68 5.31 6.92 -6.26
N LEU A 69 4.02 7.13 -6.50
CA LEU A 69 3.02 7.33 -5.45
C LEU A 69 2.39 5.99 -5.07
N MET A 70 2.43 5.67 -3.78
CA MET A 70 1.70 4.56 -3.18
C MET A 70 0.62 5.11 -2.25
N VAL A 71 -0.55 4.52 -2.28
CA VAL A 71 -1.70 4.85 -1.42
C VAL A 71 -2.08 3.61 -0.65
N TRP A 72 -2.00 3.71 0.67
CA TRP A 72 -2.41 2.68 1.62
C TRP A 72 -3.71 3.13 2.27
N ALA A 73 -4.74 2.30 2.20
CA ALA A 73 -6.04 2.63 2.76
C ALA A 73 -6.69 1.37 3.31
N ASP A 74 -7.53 1.57 4.31
CA ASP A 74 -8.40 0.50 4.81
C ASP A 74 -9.63 0.45 3.90
N LEU A 75 -10.16 -0.74 3.66
CA LEU A 75 -11.42 -0.97 2.97
C LEU A 75 -12.48 -1.30 4.03
N ASP A 76 -13.08 -0.25 4.60
CA ASP A 76 -14.10 -0.36 5.64
C ASP A 76 -15.39 -1.03 5.12
N ASP A 77 -16.34 -1.22 6.03
CA ASP A 77 -17.65 -1.85 5.79
C ASP A 77 -18.55 -1.06 4.84
N ASP A 78 -18.30 0.23 4.64
CA ASP A 78 -19.06 1.08 3.71
C ASP A 78 -18.67 0.87 2.23
N MET A 79 -17.66 0.04 1.98
CA MET A 79 -17.17 -0.29 0.63
C MET A 79 -17.18 -1.80 0.40
N GLU A 80 -17.87 -2.22 -0.66
CA GLU A 80 -18.01 -3.64 -1.01
C GLU A 80 -16.68 -4.26 -1.43
N ASN A 81 -15.85 -3.52 -2.18
CA ASN A 81 -14.60 -4.03 -2.73
C ASN A 81 -13.56 -2.94 -3.03
N CYS A 82 -12.33 -3.37 -3.29
CA CYS A 82 -11.19 -2.50 -3.59
C CYS A 82 -11.38 -1.63 -4.84
N GLU A 83 -12.14 -2.10 -5.85
CA GLU A 83 -12.40 -1.31 -7.07
C GLU A 83 -13.32 -0.12 -6.79
N MET A 84 -14.32 -0.27 -5.91
CA MET A 84 -15.16 0.84 -5.47
C MET A 84 -14.34 1.92 -4.76
N LEU A 85 -13.42 1.52 -3.87
CA LEU A 85 -12.54 2.47 -3.20
C LEU A 85 -11.61 3.16 -4.20
N LYS A 86 -11.00 2.40 -5.13
CA LYS A 86 -10.17 2.96 -6.21
C LYS A 86 -10.94 3.94 -7.08
N ALA A 87 -12.21 3.68 -7.38
CA ALA A 87 -13.06 4.59 -8.15
C ALA A 87 -13.25 5.94 -7.44
N LYS A 88 -13.34 5.97 -6.10
CA LYS A 88 -13.38 7.23 -5.33
C LYS A 88 -12.10 8.05 -5.48
N PHE A 89 -10.94 7.39 -5.45
CA PHE A 89 -9.67 8.04 -5.76
C PHE A 89 -9.60 8.54 -7.20
N GLN A 90 -10.13 7.78 -8.15
CA GLN A 90 -10.16 8.17 -9.57
C GLN A 90 -11.07 9.37 -9.82
N GLU A 91 -12.24 9.42 -9.17
CA GLU A 91 -13.15 10.57 -9.23
C GLU A 91 -12.46 11.84 -8.74
N ALA A 92 -11.79 11.78 -7.58
CA ALA A 92 -11.02 12.90 -7.06
C ALA A 92 -9.85 13.30 -7.97
N ALA A 93 -9.19 12.34 -8.62
CA ALA A 93 -8.12 12.59 -9.58
C ALA A 93 -8.63 13.35 -10.82
N ARG A 94 -9.72 12.87 -11.41
CA ARG A 94 -10.36 13.47 -12.59
C ARG A 94 -10.86 14.89 -12.31
N ALA A 95 -11.46 15.11 -11.14
CA ALA A 95 -11.86 16.45 -10.69
C ALA A 95 -10.67 17.43 -10.59
N ASN A 96 -9.45 16.91 -10.47
CA ASN A 96 -8.21 17.67 -10.43
C ASN A 96 -7.44 17.66 -11.77
N GLY A 97 -8.05 17.20 -12.87
CA GLY A 97 -7.45 17.21 -14.21
C GLY A 97 -6.36 16.16 -14.43
N ILE A 98 -6.33 15.10 -13.63
CA ILE A 98 -5.42 13.96 -13.82
C ILE A 98 -6.05 12.99 -14.82
N THR A 99 -5.29 12.59 -15.84
CA THR A 99 -5.76 11.63 -16.86
C THR A 99 -5.78 10.21 -16.31
N ASP A 100 -6.53 9.31 -16.96
CA ASP A 100 -6.56 7.91 -16.55
C ASP A 100 -5.16 7.25 -16.67
N GLU A 101 -4.37 7.64 -17.67
CA GLU A 101 -2.98 7.17 -17.85
C GLU A 101 -2.09 7.61 -16.69
N GLN A 102 -2.23 8.84 -16.23
CA GLN A 102 -1.51 9.38 -15.07
C GLN A 102 -1.97 8.70 -13.78
N PHE A 103 -3.29 8.59 -13.58
CA PHE A 103 -3.87 7.93 -12.41
C PHE A 103 -3.43 6.46 -12.30
N ASN A 104 -3.34 5.76 -13.42
CA ASN A 104 -2.91 4.38 -13.45
C ASN A 104 -1.47 4.19 -12.94
N GLN A 105 -0.64 5.23 -12.83
CA GLN A 105 0.71 5.15 -12.26
C GLN A 105 0.71 4.96 -10.73
N VAL A 106 -0.40 5.23 -10.05
CA VAL A 106 -0.53 5.05 -8.60
C VAL A 106 -0.55 3.57 -8.23
N VAL A 107 0.12 3.22 -7.13
CA VAL A 107 -0.03 1.91 -6.48
C VAL A 107 -1.05 2.02 -5.36
N PHE A 108 -2.12 1.25 -5.45
CA PHE A 108 -3.06 1.08 -4.36
C PHE A 108 -2.75 -0.18 -3.57
N VAL A 109 -2.76 -0.05 -2.25
CA VAL A 109 -2.59 -1.11 -1.27
C VAL A 109 -3.74 -1.01 -0.29
N PHE A 110 -4.75 -1.86 -0.46
CA PHE A 110 -6.00 -1.80 0.29
C PHE A 110 -6.19 -3.03 1.15
N ALA A 111 -6.19 -2.84 2.47
CA ALA A 111 -6.44 -3.92 3.42
C ALA A 111 -7.93 -3.95 3.79
N LYS A 112 -8.59 -5.10 3.73
CA LYS A 112 -10.00 -5.21 4.16
C LYS A 112 -10.09 -5.03 5.67
N ASP A 113 -10.92 -4.09 6.08
CA ASP A 113 -11.09 -3.57 7.44
C ASP A 113 -9.81 -2.94 8.00
N ARG A 114 -8.71 -3.71 8.15
CA ARG A 114 -7.43 -3.20 8.65
C ARG A 114 -6.22 -3.96 8.14
N LEU A 115 -5.07 -3.29 8.13
CA LEU A 115 -3.76 -3.91 7.94
C LEU A 115 -3.48 -5.04 8.95
N GLU A 116 -4.02 -4.96 10.16
CA GLU A 116 -3.91 -6.02 11.18
C GLU A 116 -4.41 -7.38 10.70
N ASN A 117 -5.42 -7.46 9.81
CA ASN A 117 -5.88 -8.72 9.22
C ASN A 117 -4.78 -9.39 8.37
N TRP A 118 -4.02 -8.58 7.61
CA TRP A 118 -2.88 -9.12 6.88
C TRP A 118 -1.79 -9.61 7.81
N ILE A 119 -1.56 -8.89 8.92
CA ILE A 119 -0.54 -9.27 9.88
C ILE A 119 -0.91 -10.56 10.60
N GLU A 120 -2.19 -10.72 10.98
CA GLU A 120 -2.70 -11.98 11.52
C GLU A 120 -2.45 -13.11 10.53
N PHE A 121 -2.92 -12.99 9.29
CA PHE A 121 -2.72 -13.99 8.25
C PHE A 121 -1.24 -14.33 8.03
N LEU A 122 -0.36 -13.33 7.98
CA LEU A 122 1.08 -13.54 7.73
C LEU A 122 1.76 -14.26 8.91
N ASN A 123 1.20 -14.17 10.11
CA ASN A 123 1.75 -14.81 11.30
C ASN A 123 1.15 -16.20 11.56
N THR A 124 -0.14 -16.39 11.30
CA THR A 124 -0.88 -17.62 11.65
C THR A 124 -1.20 -18.50 10.46
N GLY A 125 -1.19 -17.93 9.25
CA GLY A 125 -1.64 -18.57 8.01
C GLY A 125 -3.15 -18.44 7.74
N ALA A 126 -3.91 -17.76 8.60
CA ALA A 126 -5.35 -17.55 8.42
C ALA A 126 -5.80 -16.19 9.00
N THR A 127 -6.85 -15.62 8.42
CA THR A 127 -7.53 -14.41 8.95
C THR A 127 -8.98 -14.44 8.47
N ASP A 128 -9.87 -13.79 9.22
CA ASP A 128 -11.25 -13.54 8.82
C ASP A 128 -11.42 -12.06 8.45
N GLU A 129 -11.40 -11.73 7.16
CA GLU A 129 -11.53 -10.34 6.69
C GLU A 129 -12.95 -9.76 6.88
N SER A 130 -13.91 -10.53 7.40
CA SER A 130 -15.24 -10.02 7.78
C SER A 130 -15.27 -9.39 9.18
N ARG A 131 -14.13 -9.38 9.88
CA ARG A 131 -13.98 -8.87 11.24
C ARG A 131 -12.70 -8.07 11.39
N GLU A 132 -12.70 -7.26 12.44
CA GLU A 132 -11.54 -6.45 12.81
C GLU A 132 -10.41 -7.32 13.34
N GLY A 133 -9.26 -7.22 12.69
CA GLY A 133 -8.05 -7.92 13.09
C GLY A 133 -7.55 -7.50 14.48
N PRO A 134 -6.78 -8.35 15.16
CA PRO A 134 -6.30 -8.09 16.50
C PRO A 134 -5.38 -6.86 16.53
N ARG A 135 -5.73 -5.87 17.36
CA ARG A 135 -4.95 -4.64 17.51
C ARG A 135 -3.52 -4.92 17.97
N LEU A 136 -2.55 -4.39 17.23
CA LEU A 136 -1.13 -4.52 17.55
C LEU A 136 -0.57 -3.24 18.14
N LYS A 137 0.10 -3.38 19.29
CA LYS A 137 0.79 -2.27 19.98
C LYS A 137 2.31 -2.30 19.80
N ASP A 138 2.86 -3.46 19.45
CA ASP A 138 4.29 -3.66 19.24
C ASP A 138 4.61 -3.61 17.74
N GLY A 139 5.66 -2.86 17.39
CA GLY A 139 6.16 -2.76 16.02
C GLY A 139 6.90 -4.01 15.54
N ARG A 140 7.39 -4.87 16.44
CA ARG A 140 8.13 -6.08 16.04
C ARG A 140 7.26 -7.10 15.27
N PRO A 141 6.06 -7.50 15.75
CA PRO A 141 5.15 -8.36 14.97
C PRO A 141 4.80 -7.79 13.60
N VAL A 142 4.64 -6.46 13.51
CA VAL A 142 4.36 -5.73 12.26
C VAL A 142 5.53 -5.88 11.29
N ALA A 143 6.76 -5.67 11.77
CA ALA A 143 7.97 -5.81 10.97
C ALA A 143 8.20 -7.26 10.52
N ASP A 144 7.95 -8.24 11.38
CA ASP A 144 8.11 -9.66 11.05
C ASP A 144 7.10 -10.10 9.98
N ALA A 145 5.83 -9.69 10.10
CA ALA A 145 4.83 -9.92 9.06
C ALA A 145 5.22 -9.29 7.72
N ALA A 146 5.70 -8.04 7.73
CA ALA A 146 6.19 -7.38 6.52
C ALA A 146 7.35 -8.15 5.84
N ARG A 147 8.28 -8.72 6.63
CA ARG A 147 9.36 -9.58 6.10
C ARG A 147 8.82 -10.88 5.50
N ARG A 148 7.86 -11.52 6.15
CA ARG A 148 7.20 -12.73 5.62
C ARG A 148 6.52 -12.44 4.30
N LEU A 149 5.79 -11.33 4.20
CA LEU A 149 5.19 -10.90 2.93
C LEU A 149 6.26 -10.72 1.86
N ALA A 150 7.37 -10.04 2.18
CA ALA A 150 8.49 -9.87 1.26
C ALA A 150 9.09 -11.22 0.79
N GLN A 151 9.29 -12.18 1.69
CA GLN A 151 9.79 -13.51 1.35
C GLN A 151 8.84 -14.25 0.40
N ARG A 152 7.52 -14.14 0.63
CA ARG A 152 6.53 -14.67 -0.31
C ARG A 152 6.59 -13.98 -1.67
N CYS A 153 6.75 -12.66 -1.70
CA CYS A 153 6.92 -11.91 -2.96
C CYS A 153 8.17 -12.33 -3.74
N LEU A 154 9.25 -12.68 -3.05
CA LEU A 154 10.51 -13.15 -3.64
C LEU A 154 10.49 -14.63 -4.02
N GLY A 155 9.35 -15.33 -3.85
CA GLY A 155 9.23 -16.77 -4.11
C GLY A 155 10.01 -17.64 -3.12
N GLN A 156 10.49 -17.06 -2.01
CA GLN A 156 11.30 -17.75 -1.00
C GLN A 156 10.45 -18.53 0.00
N GLN A 157 9.14 -18.24 0.06
CA GLN A 157 8.22 -18.93 0.94
C GLN A 157 6.89 -19.22 0.23
N VAL A 158 6.51 -20.49 0.19
CA VAL A 158 5.16 -20.93 -0.18
C VAL A 158 4.32 -21.00 1.10
N GLY A 159 3.05 -20.62 1.01
CA GLY A 159 2.17 -20.56 2.16
C GLY A 159 0.70 -20.73 1.74
N PRO A 160 -0.24 -20.61 2.67
CA PRO A 160 -1.66 -20.72 2.39
C PRO A 160 -2.13 -19.66 1.38
N ALA A 161 -3.28 -19.89 0.74
CA ALA A 161 -3.90 -18.92 -0.14
C ALA A 161 -4.00 -17.56 0.58
N ILE A 162 -3.58 -16.50 -0.10
CA ILE A 162 -3.60 -15.15 0.48
C ILE A 162 -5.03 -14.61 0.53
N PRO A 163 -5.38 -13.77 1.52
CA PRO A 163 -6.69 -13.16 1.61
C PRO A 163 -7.01 -12.30 0.37
N PRO A 164 -8.29 -12.19 -0.03
CA PRO A 164 -8.71 -11.42 -1.20
C PRO A 164 -8.13 -10.01 -1.29
N SER A 165 -8.15 -9.23 -0.20
CA SER A 165 -7.65 -7.84 -0.25
C SER A 165 -6.13 -7.77 -0.43
N LEU A 166 -5.40 -8.74 0.13
CA LEU A 166 -3.95 -8.88 -0.08
C LEU A 166 -3.63 -9.32 -1.51
N ASP A 167 -4.42 -10.24 -2.09
CA ASP A 167 -4.24 -10.65 -3.49
C ASP A 167 -4.47 -9.48 -4.44
N TRP A 168 -5.56 -8.73 -4.25
CA TRP A 168 -5.87 -7.55 -5.06
C TRP A 168 -4.74 -6.51 -5.01
N SER A 169 -4.21 -6.24 -3.82
CA SER A 169 -3.08 -5.33 -3.63
C SER A 169 -1.80 -5.86 -4.30
N CYS A 170 -1.56 -7.17 -4.23
CA CYS A 170 -0.44 -7.82 -4.93
C CYS A 170 -0.57 -7.68 -6.46
N GLN A 171 -1.77 -7.82 -7.02
CA GLN A 171 -2.01 -7.66 -8.46
C GLN A 171 -1.77 -6.21 -8.92
N ASN A 172 -2.20 -5.21 -8.14
CA ASN A 172 -1.92 -3.80 -8.41
C ASN A 172 -0.42 -3.51 -8.43
N TRP A 173 0.32 -4.04 -7.45
CA TRP A 173 1.77 -3.92 -7.41
C TRP A 173 2.45 -4.58 -8.62
N ARG A 174 2.11 -5.83 -8.94
CA ARG A 174 2.68 -6.56 -10.10
C ARG A 174 2.43 -5.82 -11.41
N SER A 175 1.25 -5.22 -11.57
CA SER A 175 0.90 -4.42 -12.74
C SER A 175 1.82 -3.21 -12.88
N LEU A 176 2.13 -2.51 -11.78
CA LEU A 176 3.13 -1.44 -11.81
C LEU A 176 4.52 -1.97 -12.19
N VAL A 177 5.00 -3.04 -11.54
CA VAL A 177 6.32 -3.64 -11.83
C VAL A 177 6.48 -3.96 -13.31
N ALA A 178 5.45 -4.57 -13.91
CA ALA A 178 5.45 -4.92 -15.31
C ALA A 178 5.55 -3.69 -16.22
N ARG A 179 4.94 -2.56 -15.84
CA ARG A 179 5.05 -1.30 -16.59
C ARG A 179 6.43 -0.66 -16.48
N MET A 180 7.04 -0.68 -15.29
CA MET A 180 8.37 -0.07 -15.09
C MET A 180 9.51 -0.85 -15.75
N ARG A 181 9.25 -2.08 -16.20
CA ARG A 181 10.20 -2.89 -16.99
C ARG A 181 10.13 -2.63 -18.50
N ARG A 182 9.15 -1.86 -18.96
CA ARG A 182 8.99 -1.46 -20.36
C ARG A 182 9.68 -0.12 -20.57
#